data_AF-A0A835T6H6-F1
#
_entry.id   AF-A0A835T6H6-F1
#
_cell.length_a   1.000
_cell.length_b   1.000
_cell.length_c   1.000
_cell.angle_alpha   90.00
_cell.angle_beta   90.00
_cell.angle_gamma   90.00
#
_symmetry.space_group_name_H-M   'P 1'
#
loop_
_entity.id
_entity.type
_entity.pdbx_description
1 polymer ?
#
loop_
_entity_poly.entity_id
_entity_poly.type
_entity_poly.pdbx_seq_one_letter_code
_entity_poly.pdbx_strand_id
1 'polypeptide(L)'
;MASFGLMQRTVHCPQPLVEERSSLVAGCSGRGLPVIQRQRRGVCSATNGVQRGRVLRRTAASPDVVSFVDPNDIRKPAAAAAGPTVDKVGVLLLNLGGPEKLEDVKPFLYNLFADPEIIRLPAAAQFLQPLLATIISTLRAPKSAEGYEAIGGGSPLRRITDEQAEALAQSLRAKGQPANVYVGMRYWHPYTEEALEHIKADGVTRLVILPLYPQFSISTSGSSLRLLESLFKSDRALKSLRHTVIPSWYQRRGYVSAMADLIVEELRKFRDVPSVELFFSAHGVPKSYVEEAGDPYKEEMEECVRLIMAEVKQRGFANTHTLAYQSRVGPAEWLKPYTDESIKELGQRGVKSLLAVPISFVSEHIETLEEIDMEYRELAEESGIRNWGRVPALNTNTAFINDLADAVMEALPYVGCLAGPTDSLVPLAIPRTWTVETAYVSASGLGLSLSDRSAIATRSGVGSGSSRESGSSISREGDRGREPALVAGGRRDLEMLLQAYDRERRTLPSPVVMWEWGWTKSAETWNGRIAMIAIIIILALEAASGQSILKNLFLAE
;
A
#
# COMPACT_ATOMS: atom_id res chain seq x y z
N MET A 1 17.08 11.06 45.54
CA MET A 1 16.57 10.01 46.45
C MET A 1 15.10 9.78 46.10
N ALA A 2 14.75 8.60 45.61
CA ALA A 2 13.38 8.05 45.55
C ALA A 2 13.46 6.65 44.93
N SER A 3 13.53 5.60 45.75
CA SER A 3 13.46 4.21 45.30
C SER A 3 12.09 3.66 45.64
N PHE A 4 11.39 3.03 44.69
CA PHE A 4 10.37 1.98 44.84
C PHE A 4 9.82 1.67 43.42
N GLY A 5 9.61 0.43 43.00
CA GLY A 5 9.98 -0.86 43.59
C GLY A 5 9.49 -2.01 42.69
N LEU A 6 10.26 -3.09 42.52
CA LEU A 6 9.78 -4.25 41.76
C LEU A 6 8.64 -4.94 42.53
N MET A 7 7.50 -5.12 41.87
CA MET A 7 6.39 -5.91 42.39
C MET A 7 6.15 -7.11 41.47
N GLN A 8 6.48 -8.31 41.93
CA GLN A 8 6.24 -9.55 41.20
C GLN A 8 4.73 -9.78 41.06
N ARG A 9 4.20 -9.77 39.83
CA ARG A 9 2.82 -10.18 39.56
C ARG A 9 2.77 -11.70 39.34
N THR A 10 2.20 -12.42 40.29
CA THR A 10 1.85 -13.83 40.15
C THR A 10 0.67 -13.97 39.19
N VAL A 11 0.89 -14.60 38.04
CA VAL A 11 -0.19 -14.93 37.09
C VAL A 11 -1.02 -16.09 37.66
N HIS A 12 -2.31 -15.87 37.89
CA HIS A 12 -3.27 -16.92 38.22
C HIS A 12 -4.07 -17.28 36.97
N CYS A 13 -3.90 -18.52 36.49
CA CYS A 13 -4.56 -19.01 35.30
C CYS A 13 -5.88 -19.73 35.67
N PRO A 14 -7.05 -19.27 35.21
CA PRO A 14 -8.31 -19.98 35.41
C PRO A 14 -8.42 -21.16 34.43
N GLN A 15 -8.65 -22.37 34.95
CA GLN A 15 -8.94 -23.54 34.10
C GLN A 15 -10.38 -23.49 33.54
N PRO A 16 -10.63 -24.05 32.34
CA PRO A 16 -11.97 -24.10 31.76
C PRO A 16 -12.86 -25.09 32.53
N LEU A 17 -14.10 -24.69 32.81
CA LEU A 17 -15.13 -25.58 33.33
C LEU A 17 -15.68 -26.49 32.23
N VAL A 18 -15.83 -27.77 32.56
CA VAL A 18 -16.50 -28.77 31.73
C VAL A 18 -17.91 -28.99 32.29
N GLU A 19 -18.95 -28.77 31.48
CA GLU A 19 -20.31 -29.21 31.81
C GLU A 19 -20.77 -30.36 30.90
N GLU A 20 -20.90 -31.55 31.49
CA GLU A 20 -21.68 -32.65 30.93
C GLU A 20 -23.13 -32.60 31.41
N ARG A 21 -24.09 -32.60 30.47
CA ARG A 21 -25.48 -33.12 30.56
C ARG A 21 -26.13 -32.92 29.19
N SER A 22 -26.77 -33.87 28.49
CA SER A 22 -27.45 -35.13 28.84
C SER A 22 -28.65 -34.93 29.80
N SER A 23 -29.89 -35.30 29.46
CA SER A 23 -30.46 -35.84 28.21
C SER A 23 -32.01 -35.70 28.23
N LEU A 24 -32.73 -36.32 27.27
CA LEU A 24 -34.20 -36.53 27.20
C LEU A 24 -35.08 -35.35 26.69
N VAL A 25 -36.20 -35.55 25.98
CA VAL A 25 -36.58 -36.61 24.99
C VAL A 25 -37.83 -36.18 24.18
N ALA A 26 -38.10 -36.87 23.06
CA ALA A 26 -39.31 -36.85 22.20
C ALA A 26 -39.58 -35.60 21.32
N GLY A 27 -40.01 -35.74 20.06
CA GLY A 27 -40.08 -36.97 19.26
C GLY A 27 -40.84 -36.85 17.92
N CYS A 28 -40.50 -37.73 16.96
CA CYS A 28 -41.19 -38.00 15.67
C CYS A 28 -41.23 -36.84 14.63
N SER A 29 -41.12 -37.05 13.30
CA SER A 29 -40.69 -38.17 12.44
C SER A 29 -40.49 -37.61 11.00
N GLY A 30 -39.93 -38.27 9.97
CA GLY A 30 -39.37 -39.62 9.80
C GLY A 30 -39.31 -40.00 8.30
N ARG A 31 -38.65 -41.13 7.95
CA ARG A 31 -38.28 -41.59 6.57
C ARG A 31 -37.14 -40.75 5.94
N GLY A 32 -36.18 -41.30 5.19
CA GLY A 32 -35.85 -42.72 4.96
C GLY A 32 -34.60 -42.88 4.08
N LEU A 33 -33.70 -43.82 4.42
CA LEU A 33 -32.50 -44.17 3.64
C LEU A 33 -32.78 -45.31 2.65
N PRO A 34 -31.85 -45.56 1.72
CA PRO A 34 -31.23 -46.89 1.72
C PRO A 34 -29.69 -46.86 1.83
N VAL A 35 -29.14 -47.99 2.25
CA VAL A 35 -27.70 -48.26 2.45
C VAL A 35 -27.26 -49.34 1.47
N ILE A 36 -26.00 -49.32 0.99
CA ILE A 36 -25.26 -50.57 0.71
C ILE A 36 -23.72 -50.38 0.80
N GLN A 37 -23.15 -51.16 1.71
CA GLN A 37 -21.80 -51.76 1.82
C GLN A 37 -20.52 -51.05 1.30
N ARG A 38 -19.54 -50.95 2.21
CA ARG A 38 -18.09 -50.95 1.89
C ARG A 38 -17.61 -52.37 1.52
N GLN A 39 -16.59 -52.47 0.68
CA GLN A 39 -15.60 -53.56 0.74
C GLN A 39 -14.18 -53.01 0.96
N ARG A 40 -13.21 -53.87 1.31
CA ARG A 40 -11.90 -53.48 1.85
C ARG A 40 -10.82 -54.53 1.52
N ARG A 41 -9.57 -54.06 1.34
CA ARG A 41 -8.30 -54.82 1.17
C ARG A 41 -8.06 -55.46 -0.20
N GLY A 42 -6.78 -55.49 -0.59
CA GLY A 42 -6.27 -56.06 -1.85
C GLY A 42 -4.84 -55.61 -2.16
N VAL A 43 -3.86 -55.98 -1.32
CA VAL A 43 -2.43 -55.71 -1.54
C VAL A 43 -1.72 -57.04 -1.81
N CYS A 44 -0.99 -57.17 -2.92
CA CYS A 44 0.30 -57.89 -2.97
C CYS A 44 1.02 -57.82 -4.33
N SER A 45 2.35 -57.76 -4.23
CA SER A 45 3.44 -58.22 -5.12
C SER A 45 3.30 -58.23 -6.66
N ALA A 46 4.38 -57.77 -7.31
CA ALA A 46 4.69 -58.09 -8.70
C ALA A 46 5.30 -59.50 -8.86
N THR A 47 5.32 -60.00 -10.12
CA THR A 47 6.27 -61.00 -10.64
C THR A 47 6.56 -60.73 -12.12
N ASN A 48 7.78 -61.00 -12.57
CA ASN A 48 8.18 -60.87 -13.98
C ASN A 48 7.74 -62.11 -14.80
N GLY A 49 7.34 -61.90 -16.05
CA GLY A 49 6.95 -62.98 -16.97
C GLY A 49 7.23 -62.64 -18.44
N VAL A 50 8.42 -62.97 -18.93
CA VAL A 50 8.81 -62.78 -20.34
C VAL A 50 8.47 -64.02 -21.16
N GLN A 51 7.68 -63.88 -22.22
CA GLN A 51 7.65 -64.82 -23.35
C GLN A 51 7.62 -64.07 -24.70
N ARG A 52 8.13 -64.73 -25.75
CA ARG A 52 8.30 -64.19 -27.11
C ARG A 52 7.59 -65.06 -28.14
N GLY A 53 6.99 -64.42 -29.14
CA GLY A 53 6.57 -65.04 -30.40
C GLY A 53 5.05 -65.17 -30.59
N ARG A 54 4.54 -65.32 -31.83
CA ARG A 54 5.28 -65.44 -33.11
C ARG A 54 4.41 -65.03 -34.31
N VAL A 55 4.94 -64.09 -35.11
CA VAL A 55 4.76 -63.88 -36.57
C VAL A 55 3.35 -63.98 -37.19
N LEU A 56 2.96 -62.89 -37.88
CA LEU A 56 2.25 -62.95 -39.16
C LEU A 56 2.99 -62.05 -40.17
N ARG A 57 3.05 -62.44 -41.45
CA ARG A 57 3.92 -61.79 -42.46
C ARG A 57 3.37 -61.96 -43.89
N ARG A 58 3.14 -60.86 -44.61
CA ARG A 58 3.05 -60.76 -46.09
C ARG A 58 3.17 -59.26 -46.47
N THR A 59 4.27 -58.82 -47.12
CA THR A 59 4.46 -58.61 -48.60
C THR A 59 3.74 -57.37 -49.16
N ALA A 60 4.37 -56.50 -49.96
CA ALA A 60 5.78 -56.37 -50.41
C ALA A 60 6.05 -55.01 -51.11
N ALA A 61 7.31 -54.80 -51.53
CA ALA A 61 7.84 -53.79 -52.46
C ALA A 61 8.15 -52.36 -51.93
N SER A 62 9.44 -51.99 -51.99
CA SER A 62 9.96 -50.61 -52.00
C SER A 62 10.03 -50.07 -53.46
N PRO A 63 10.49 -48.83 -53.72
CA PRO A 63 11.93 -48.52 -53.62
C PRO A 63 12.26 -47.30 -52.74
N ASP A 64 13.27 -47.46 -51.89
CA ASP A 64 13.81 -46.41 -51.04
C ASP A 64 14.75 -45.49 -51.83
N VAL A 65 14.46 -44.18 -51.87
CA VAL A 65 15.37 -43.19 -52.46
C VAL A 65 16.42 -42.79 -51.41
N VAL A 66 17.60 -43.42 -51.50
CA VAL A 66 18.75 -43.07 -50.63
C VAL A 66 19.39 -41.77 -51.13
N SER A 67 18.98 -40.64 -50.56
CA SER A 67 19.66 -39.36 -50.75
C SER A 67 20.98 -39.35 -50.00
N PHE A 68 22.10 -39.34 -50.73
CA PHE A 68 23.41 -39.05 -50.15
C PHE A 68 23.45 -37.60 -49.67
N VAL A 69 23.77 -37.39 -48.40
CA VAL A 69 24.02 -36.05 -47.84
C VAL A 69 25.50 -35.76 -47.99
N ASP A 70 25.83 -34.60 -48.57
CA ASP A 70 27.20 -34.14 -48.71
C ASP A 70 27.79 -33.80 -47.32
N PRO A 71 28.95 -34.36 -46.91
CA PRO A 71 29.57 -34.07 -45.62
C PRO A 71 29.96 -32.61 -45.37
N ASN A 72 29.89 -31.73 -46.38
CA ASN A 72 30.36 -30.34 -46.31
C ASN A 72 29.25 -29.26 -46.31
N ASP A 73 27.96 -29.61 -46.27
CA ASP A 73 26.88 -28.60 -46.20
C ASP A 73 26.75 -28.00 -44.79
N ILE A 74 27.62 -27.03 -44.46
CA ILE A 74 27.56 -26.24 -43.21
C ILE A 74 26.45 -25.17 -43.31
N ARG A 75 25.23 -25.60 -43.64
CA ARG A 75 24.02 -24.81 -43.44
C ARG A 75 23.59 -24.91 -41.99
N LYS A 76 24.02 -23.89 -41.24
CA LYS A 76 23.52 -23.55 -39.90
C LYS A 76 22.00 -23.80 -39.85
N PRO A 77 21.46 -24.64 -38.93
CA PRO A 77 20.03 -24.90 -38.91
C PRO A 77 19.31 -23.57 -38.70
N ALA A 78 18.45 -23.21 -39.66
CA ALA A 78 17.58 -22.05 -39.51
C ALA A 78 16.76 -22.26 -38.23
N ALA A 79 16.78 -21.29 -37.33
CA ALA A 79 16.07 -21.40 -36.07
C ALA A 79 14.60 -21.72 -36.36
N ALA A 80 14.14 -22.89 -35.91
CA ALA A 80 12.76 -23.30 -36.13
C ALA A 80 11.84 -22.20 -35.61
N ALA A 81 11.03 -21.63 -36.50
CA ALA A 81 10.15 -20.53 -36.15
C ALA A 81 9.30 -20.96 -34.96
N ALA A 82 9.42 -20.23 -33.84
CA ALA A 82 8.69 -20.58 -32.63
C ALA A 82 7.20 -20.64 -32.97
N GLY A 83 6.55 -21.75 -32.63
CA GLY A 83 5.10 -21.85 -32.68
C GLY A 83 4.47 -20.73 -31.85
N PRO A 84 3.20 -20.37 -32.10
CA PRO A 84 2.56 -19.23 -31.43
C PRO A 84 2.71 -19.35 -29.91
N THR A 85 3.54 -18.47 -29.34
CA THR A 85 3.89 -18.51 -27.92
C THR A 85 2.64 -18.17 -27.12
N VAL A 86 2.07 -19.18 -26.46
CA VAL A 86 0.90 -18.99 -25.59
C VAL A 86 1.30 -17.98 -24.50
N ASP A 87 0.56 -16.88 -24.42
CA ASP A 87 0.84 -15.82 -23.46
C ASP A 87 0.63 -16.34 -22.04
N LYS A 88 1.73 -16.61 -21.32
CA LYS A 88 1.67 -16.99 -19.91
C LYS A 88 1.68 -15.72 -19.06
N VAL A 89 0.54 -15.43 -18.45
CA VAL A 89 0.34 -14.25 -17.60
C VAL A 89 0.83 -14.51 -16.18
N GLY A 90 1.54 -13.53 -15.62
CA GLY A 90 1.89 -13.44 -14.21
C GLY A 90 1.38 -12.15 -13.57
N VAL A 91 1.13 -12.18 -12.27
CA VAL A 91 0.89 -10.99 -11.43
C VAL A 91 1.91 -11.00 -10.30
N LEU A 92 2.68 -9.92 -10.14
CA LEU A 92 3.59 -9.73 -9.01
C LEU A 92 2.97 -8.76 -8.00
N LEU A 93 2.57 -9.30 -6.85
CA LEU A 93 2.11 -8.52 -5.70
C LEU A 93 3.34 -7.99 -4.95
N LEU A 94 3.42 -6.67 -4.75
CA LEU A 94 4.50 -6.04 -3.99
C LEU A 94 4.00 -5.54 -2.64
N ASN A 95 4.67 -5.90 -1.54
CA ASN A 95 4.30 -5.51 -0.18
C ASN A 95 5.56 -5.37 0.71
N LEU A 96 5.43 -4.83 1.92
CA LEU A 96 6.56 -4.47 2.78
C LEU A 96 7.31 -5.70 3.31
N GLY A 97 6.55 -6.75 3.64
CA GLY A 97 7.01 -7.89 4.42
C GLY A 97 6.88 -7.63 5.93
N GLY A 98 7.10 -8.66 6.72
CA GLY A 98 7.09 -8.58 8.18
C GLY A 98 7.69 -9.85 8.77
N PRO A 99 8.31 -9.77 9.96
CA PRO A 99 8.98 -10.89 10.60
C PRO A 99 7.96 -11.98 10.94
N GLU A 100 8.21 -13.24 10.57
CA GLU A 100 7.27 -14.34 10.83
C GLU A 100 7.39 -14.85 12.28
N LYS A 101 8.48 -14.52 12.97
CA LYS A 101 8.77 -14.84 14.37
C LYS A 101 9.48 -13.69 15.10
N LEU A 102 9.53 -13.76 16.44
CA LEU A 102 10.32 -12.85 17.27
C LEU A 102 11.82 -12.83 16.95
N GLU A 103 12.41 -13.96 16.52
CA GLU A 103 13.82 -14.04 16.10
C GLU A 103 14.12 -13.26 14.81
N ASP A 104 13.12 -13.07 13.95
CA ASP A 104 13.22 -12.38 12.67
C ASP A 104 13.18 -10.84 12.80
N VAL A 105 12.69 -10.33 13.94
CA VAL A 105 12.39 -8.90 14.15
C VAL A 105 13.64 -8.03 13.94
N LYS A 106 14.80 -8.42 14.48
CA LYS A 106 16.04 -7.64 14.31
C LYS A 106 16.56 -7.67 12.86
N PRO A 107 16.71 -8.83 12.19
CA PRO A 107 16.99 -8.91 10.75
C PRO A 107 16.04 -8.07 9.88
N PHE A 108 14.73 -8.14 10.13
CA PHE A 108 13.73 -7.35 9.41
C PHE A 108 13.93 -5.84 9.59
N LEU A 109 14.11 -5.37 10.82
CA LEU A 109 14.38 -3.96 11.10
C LEU A 109 15.71 -3.49 10.51
N TYR A 110 16.72 -4.36 10.43
CA TYR A 110 17.97 -4.05 9.75
C TYR A 110 17.73 -3.80 8.25
N ASN A 111 17.02 -4.70 7.57
CA ASN A 111 16.67 -4.53 6.16
C ASN A 111 15.88 -3.23 5.90
N LEU A 112 14.90 -2.93 6.76
CA LEU A 112 14.07 -1.72 6.67
C LEU A 112 14.90 -0.43 6.80
N PHE A 113 15.79 -0.34 7.79
CA PHE A 113 16.60 0.87 8.00
C PHE A 113 17.87 0.94 7.13
N ALA A 114 18.25 -0.17 6.49
CA ALA A 114 19.30 -0.20 5.48
C ALA A 114 18.86 0.42 4.14
N ASP A 115 17.55 0.58 3.90
CA ASP A 115 17.05 1.22 2.68
C ASP A 115 17.28 2.76 2.70
N PRO A 116 18.02 3.31 1.73
CA PRO A 116 18.15 4.76 1.55
C PRO A 116 16.80 5.47 1.34
N GLU A 117 15.77 4.77 0.88
CA GLU A 117 14.42 5.32 0.64
C GLU A 117 13.56 5.42 1.91
N ILE A 118 13.99 4.82 3.02
CA ILE A 118 13.38 4.95 4.35
C ILE A 118 14.17 5.93 5.22
N ILE A 119 15.51 5.84 5.20
CA ILE A 119 16.40 6.81 5.85
C ILE A 119 17.35 7.39 4.80
N ARG A 120 16.97 8.53 4.23
CA ARG A 120 17.75 9.28 3.24
C ARG A 120 18.93 10.00 3.90
N LEU A 121 20.10 9.36 3.92
CA LEU A 121 21.36 10.03 4.24
C LEU A 121 21.85 10.90 3.06
N PRO A 122 22.61 11.98 3.30
CA PRO A 122 23.31 12.68 2.24
C PRO A 122 24.29 11.75 1.52
N ALA A 123 24.43 11.85 0.20
CA ALA A 123 25.23 10.92 -0.60
C ALA A 123 26.69 10.73 -0.10
N ALA A 124 27.31 11.79 0.43
CA ALA A 124 28.65 11.73 1.02
C ALA A 124 28.75 10.90 2.31
N ALA A 125 27.62 10.64 2.99
CA ALA A 125 27.51 9.85 4.20
C ALA A 125 26.87 8.46 3.97
N GLN A 126 26.50 8.11 2.73
CA GLN A 126 25.75 6.89 2.40
C GLN A 126 26.46 5.59 2.83
N PHE A 127 27.80 5.61 2.93
CA PHE A 127 28.60 4.49 3.43
C PHE A 127 28.35 4.16 4.92
N LEU A 128 27.73 5.07 5.68
CA LEU A 128 27.34 4.86 7.08
C LEU A 128 25.99 4.15 7.24
N GLN A 129 25.20 3.99 6.16
CA GLN A 129 23.86 3.38 6.22
C GLN A 129 23.85 2.00 6.91
N PRO A 130 24.78 1.05 6.64
CA PRO A 130 24.75 -0.27 7.29
C PRO A 130 25.05 -0.19 8.79
N LEU A 131 25.94 0.72 9.20
CA LEU A 131 26.24 0.96 10.62
C LEU A 131 25.04 1.59 11.34
N LEU A 132 24.41 2.59 10.71
CA LEU A 132 23.21 3.24 11.22
C LEU A 132 22.06 2.23 11.36
N ALA A 133 21.80 1.42 10.33
CA ALA A 133 20.80 0.36 10.34
C ALA A 133 21.09 -0.68 11.44
N THR A 134 22.35 -1.09 11.62
CA THR A 134 22.77 -2.00 12.71
C THR A 134 22.45 -1.42 14.08
N ILE A 135 22.75 -0.13 14.31
CA ILE A 135 22.50 0.54 15.59
C ILE A 135 20.98 0.68 15.83
N ILE A 136 20.24 1.23 14.88
CA ILE A 136 18.79 1.48 15.02
C ILE A 136 18.03 0.16 15.20
N SER A 137 18.30 -0.87 14.39
CA SER A 137 17.67 -2.19 14.53
C SER A 137 17.99 -2.84 15.88
N THR A 138 19.23 -2.75 16.36
CA THR A 138 19.62 -3.29 17.68
C THR A 138 18.90 -2.59 18.83
N LEU A 139 18.73 -1.27 18.76
CA LEU A 139 18.04 -0.48 19.79
C LEU A 139 16.51 -0.63 19.74
N ARG A 140 15.92 -0.85 18.56
CA ARG A 140 14.46 -0.97 18.38
C ARG A 140 13.92 -2.39 18.55
N ALA A 141 14.71 -3.41 18.23
CA ALA A 141 14.26 -4.80 18.25
C ALA A 141 13.57 -5.25 19.56
N PRO A 142 13.98 -4.82 20.77
CA PRO A 142 13.27 -5.19 22.00
C PRO A 142 11.81 -4.73 22.02
N LYS A 143 11.52 -3.41 21.90
CA LYS A 143 10.12 -2.93 21.89
C LYS A 143 9.33 -3.50 20.71
N SER A 144 9.95 -3.61 19.53
CA SER A 144 9.28 -4.21 18.37
C SER A 144 8.95 -5.69 18.59
N ALA A 145 9.80 -6.45 19.30
CA ALA A 145 9.52 -7.85 19.63
C ALA A 145 8.41 -7.98 20.68
N GLU A 146 8.33 -7.07 21.66
CA GLU A 146 7.21 -7.01 22.62
C GLU A 146 5.86 -6.81 21.90
N GLY A 147 5.80 -5.89 20.93
CA GLY A 147 4.61 -5.69 20.09
C GLY A 147 4.28 -6.89 19.19
N TYR A 148 5.30 -7.55 18.60
CA TYR A 148 5.09 -8.80 17.85
C TYR A 148 4.65 -9.97 18.75
N GLU A 149 5.09 -10.03 20.00
CA GLU A 149 4.67 -11.05 20.98
C GLU A 149 3.20 -10.86 21.37
N ALA A 150 2.78 -9.62 21.62
CA ALA A 150 1.38 -9.27 21.93
C ALA A 150 0.38 -9.73 20.86
N ILE A 151 0.75 -9.69 19.58
CA ILE A 151 -0.11 -10.11 18.46
C ILE A 151 0.01 -11.60 18.08
N GLY A 152 0.74 -12.40 18.87
CA GLY A 152 0.87 -13.85 18.69
C GLY A 152 2.25 -14.37 18.26
N GLY A 153 3.29 -13.56 18.33
CA GLY A 153 4.69 -13.95 18.12
C GLY A 153 5.30 -13.61 16.75
N GLY A 154 4.55 -12.98 15.84
CA GLY A 154 4.99 -12.67 14.48
C GLY A 154 3.92 -11.96 13.64
N SER A 155 4.32 -11.44 12.47
CA SER A 155 3.46 -10.68 11.57
C SER A 155 2.56 -11.58 10.71
N PRO A 156 1.22 -11.45 10.78
CA PRO A 156 0.33 -12.22 9.91
C PRO A 156 0.32 -11.72 8.45
N LEU A 157 0.93 -10.56 8.17
CA LEU A 157 0.96 -9.89 6.86
C LEU A 157 1.33 -10.85 5.72
N ARG A 158 2.38 -11.66 5.92
CA ARG A 158 2.90 -12.59 4.91
C ARG A 158 1.88 -13.68 4.57
N ARG A 159 1.34 -14.38 5.58
CA ARG A 159 0.29 -15.38 5.39
C ARG A 159 -0.92 -14.80 4.68
N ILE A 160 -1.38 -13.62 5.10
CA ILE A 160 -2.54 -12.94 4.49
C ILE A 160 -2.24 -12.54 3.03
N THR A 161 -1.00 -12.14 2.71
CA THR A 161 -0.59 -11.80 1.34
C THR A 161 -0.56 -13.03 0.43
N ASP A 162 -0.11 -14.18 0.94
CA ASP A 162 -0.18 -15.46 0.21
C ASP A 162 -1.64 -15.92 0.01
N GLU A 163 -2.51 -15.73 1.02
CA GLU A 163 -3.96 -16.00 0.91
C GLU A 163 -4.66 -15.05 -0.10
N GLN A 164 -4.26 -13.77 -0.15
CA GLN A 164 -4.68 -12.80 -1.16
C GLN A 164 -4.22 -13.20 -2.57
N ALA A 165 -2.99 -13.70 -2.71
CA ALA A 165 -2.45 -14.15 -3.98
C ALA A 165 -3.23 -15.33 -4.58
N GLU A 166 -3.55 -16.35 -3.77
CA GLU A 166 -4.37 -17.49 -4.20
C GLU A 166 -5.82 -17.06 -4.51
N ALA A 167 -6.43 -16.21 -3.67
CA ALA A 167 -7.77 -15.70 -3.92
C ALA A 167 -7.85 -14.87 -5.23
N LEU A 168 -6.83 -14.06 -5.52
CA LEU A 168 -6.69 -13.32 -6.77
C LEU A 168 -6.51 -14.28 -7.97
N ALA A 169 -5.67 -15.31 -7.84
CA ALA A 169 -5.49 -16.34 -8.88
C ALA A 169 -6.79 -17.10 -9.19
N GLN A 170 -7.62 -17.37 -8.18
CA GLN A 170 -8.94 -17.97 -8.34
C GLN A 170 -9.94 -17.02 -9.01
N SER A 171 -9.98 -15.74 -8.61
CA SER A 171 -10.88 -14.74 -9.22
C SER A 171 -10.53 -14.47 -10.70
N LEU A 172 -9.25 -14.31 -11.03
CA LEU A 172 -8.77 -14.15 -12.40
C LEU A 172 -9.13 -15.38 -13.27
N ARG A 173 -8.95 -16.59 -12.74
CA ARG A 173 -9.37 -17.84 -13.41
C ARG A 173 -10.89 -17.89 -13.62
N ALA A 174 -11.69 -17.46 -12.65
CA ALA A 174 -13.15 -17.39 -12.79
C ALA A 174 -13.61 -16.33 -13.81
N LYS A 175 -12.86 -15.23 -13.95
CA LYS A 175 -13.02 -14.21 -14.99
C LYS A 175 -12.46 -14.64 -16.38
N GLY A 176 -11.99 -15.88 -16.51
CA GLY A 176 -11.53 -16.47 -17.78
C GLY A 176 -10.06 -16.23 -18.12
N GLN A 177 -9.30 -15.56 -17.26
CA GLN A 177 -7.87 -15.27 -17.46
C GLN A 177 -7.02 -16.03 -16.43
N PRO A 178 -6.55 -17.26 -16.73
CA PRO A 178 -5.59 -17.92 -15.86
C PRO A 178 -4.30 -17.10 -15.80
N ALA A 179 -3.77 -16.93 -14.59
CA ALA A 179 -2.50 -16.26 -14.31
C ALA A 179 -1.84 -16.91 -13.09
N ASN A 180 -0.51 -16.94 -13.06
CA ASN A 180 0.24 -17.26 -11.84
C ASN A 180 0.39 -15.96 -11.01
N VAL A 181 0.09 -16.01 -9.72
CA VAL A 181 0.29 -14.85 -8.82
C VAL A 181 1.49 -15.14 -7.92
N TYR A 182 2.39 -14.16 -7.83
CA TYR A 182 3.64 -14.23 -7.08
C TYR A 182 3.65 -13.12 -6.04
N VAL A 183 4.23 -13.39 -4.88
CA VAL A 183 4.40 -12.42 -3.79
C VAL A 183 5.87 -12.01 -3.74
N GLY A 184 6.14 -10.70 -3.79
CA GLY A 184 7.46 -10.12 -3.61
C GLY A 184 7.43 -9.11 -2.47
N MET A 185 8.13 -9.43 -1.38
CA MET A 185 8.28 -8.56 -0.23
C MET A 185 9.51 -7.65 -0.38
N ARG A 186 9.50 -6.49 0.29
CA ARG A 186 10.57 -5.49 0.20
C ARG A 186 11.69 -5.67 1.22
N TYR A 187 11.35 -6.06 2.47
CA TYR A 187 12.31 -6.19 3.58
C TYR A 187 12.27 -7.55 4.31
N TRP A 188 11.38 -8.47 3.90
CA TRP A 188 11.35 -9.85 4.41
C TRP A 188 11.17 -10.87 3.27
N HIS A 189 11.09 -12.15 3.59
CA HIS A 189 10.92 -13.23 2.62
C HIS A 189 9.43 -13.44 2.19
N PRO A 190 9.17 -13.91 0.95
CA PRO A 190 10.12 -14.00 -0.16
C PRO A 190 10.48 -12.59 -0.67
N TYR A 191 11.76 -12.31 -0.87
CA TYR A 191 12.17 -11.04 -1.44
C TYR A 191 11.68 -10.91 -2.90
N THR A 192 11.63 -9.68 -3.40
CA THR A 192 11.23 -9.38 -4.79
C THR A 192 12.11 -10.15 -5.80
N GLU A 193 13.39 -10.33 -5.48
CA GLU A 193 14.36 -11.15 -6.19
C GLU A 193 13.93 -12.63 -6.31
N GLU A 194 13.48 -13.25 -5.21
CA GLU A 194 13.03 -14.65 -5.19
C GLU A 194 11.77 -14.83 -6.04
N ALA A 195 10.82 -13.89 -5.95
CA ALA A 195 9.63 -13.86 -6.78
C ALA A 195 9.97 -13.77 -8.28
N LEU A 196 11.01 -13.02 -8.64
CA LEU A 196 11.50 -12.89 -10.03
C LEU A 196 12.21 -14.14 -10.54
N GLU A 197 12.90 -14.90 -9.70
CA GLU A 197 13.40 -16.24 -10.07
C GLU A 197 12.24 -17.20 -10.38
N HIS A 198 11.17 -17.18 -9.58
CA HIS A 198 9.96 -17.96 -9.87
C HIS A 198 9.28 -17.53 -11.18
N ILE A 199 9.10 -16.22 -11.41
CA ILE A 199 8.55 -15.66 -12.66
C ILE A 199 9.37 -16.09 -13.90
N LYS A 200 10.71 -16.11 -13.79
CA LYS A 200 11.61 -16.61 -14.83
C LYS A 200 11.49 -18.12 -15.04
N ALA A 201 11.51 -18.90 -13.95
CA ALA A 201 11.42 -20.37 -14.00
C ALA A 201 10.09 -20.85 -14.59
N ASP A 202 8.99 -20.14 -14.32
CA ASP A 202 7.68 -20.41 -14.90
C ASP A 202 7.58 -20.01 -16.39
N GLY A 203 8.48 -19.19 -16.92
CA GLY A 203 8.42 -18.70 -18.30
C GLY A 203 7.26 -17.73 -18.56
N VAL A 204 6.98 -16.82 -17.62
CA VAL A 204 5.98 -15.75 -17.80
C VAL A 204 6.36 -14.86 -18.99
N THR A 205 5.39 -14.49 -19.83
CA THR A 205 5.59 -13.64 -21.03
C THR A 205 4.93 -12.27 -20.93
N ARG A 206 4.07 -12.08 -19.92
CA ARG A 206 3.31 -10.84 -19.61
C ARG A 206 3.15 -10.73 -18.09
N LEU A 207 3.71 -9.68 -17.49
CA LEU A 207 3.64 -9.44 -16.04
C LEU A 207 2.78 -8.19 -15.72
N VAL A 208 1.86 -8.31 -14.77
CA VAL A 208 1.24 -7.14 -14.12
C VAL A 208 1.87 -6.96 -12.74
N ILE A 209 2.39 -5.76 -12.46
CA ILE A 209 3.01 -5.42 -11.18
C ILE A 209 2.01 -4.61 -10.37
N LEU A 210 1.65 -5.10 -9.19
CA LEU A 210 0.57 -4.56 -8.35
C LEU A 210 1.06 -4.43 -6.90
N PRO A 211 1.51 -3.24 -6.46
CA PRO A 211 1.73 -2.96 -5.05
C PRO A 211 0.42 -3.02 -4.27
N LEU A 212 0.44 -3.67 -3.10
CA LEU A 212 -0.71 -3.81 -2.20
C LEU A 212 -0.93 -2.57 -1.30
N TYR A 213 -0.47 -1.40 -1.76
CA TYR A 213 -0.74 -0.10 -1.17
C TYR A 213 -1.77 0.60 -2.09
N PRO A 214 -2.96 0.99 -1.58
CA PRO A 214 -3.97 1.66 -2.41
C PRO A 214 -3.46 3.02 -2.91
N GLN A 215 -2.77 3.76 -2.04
CA GLN A 215 -2.12 5.03 -2.32
C GLN A 215 -0.63 4.79 -2.65
N PHE A 216 -0.11 5.48 -3.65
CA PHE A 216 1.32 5.52 -3.93
C PHE A 216 2.04 6.37 -2.88
N SER A 217 3.17 5.86 -2.35
CA SER A 217 4.19 6.70 -1.72
C SER A 217 5.57 6.36 -2.26
N ILE A 218 6.47 7.35 -2.22
CA ILE A 218 7.88 7.23 -2.56
C ILE A 218 8.59 6.16 -1.71
N SER A 219 8.17 5.97 -0.44
CA SER A 219 8.77 4.99 0.49
C SER A 219 8.26 3.55 0.31
N THR A 220 7.03 3.36 -0.18
CA THR A 220 6.35 2.05 -0.25
C THR A 220 6.38 1.47 -1.67
N SER A 221 5.41 1.85 -2.53
CA SER A 221 5.38 1.53 -3.95
C SER A 221 6.64 2.02 -4.65
N GLY A 222 7.09 3.24 -4.34
CA GLY A 222 8.28 3.85 -4.94
C GLY A 222 9.57 3.04 -4.69
N SER A 223 9.88 2.68 -3.45
CA SER A 223 11.07 1.86 -3.14
C SER A 223 11.02 0.51 -3.86
N SER A 224 9.87 -0.17 -3.79
CA SER A 224 9.64 -1.48 -4.41
C SER A 224 9.81 -1.44 -5.94
N LEU A 225 9.31 -0.39 -6.60
CA LEU A 225 9.45 -0.20 -8.04
C LEU A 225 10.87 0.22 -8.45
N ARG A 226 11.61 0.99 -7.64
CA ARG A 226 13.03 1.31 -7.91
C ARG A 226 13.93 0.08 -7.78
N LEU A 227 13.67 -0.80 -6.81
CA LEU A 227 14.32 -2.12 -6.74
C LEU A 227 14.07 -2.93 -8.01
N LEU A 228 12.79 -3.08 -8.38
CA LEU A 228 12.38 -3.84 -9.56
C LEU A 228 12.99 -3.31 -10.86
N GLU A 229 13.08 -1.98 -11.01
CA GLU A 229 13.72 -1.32 -12.14
C GLU A 229 15.23 -1.64 -12.21
N SER A 230 15.92 -1.71 -11.07
CA SER A 230 17.33 -2.12 -10.98
C SER A 230 17.53 -3.59 -11.39
N LEU A 231 16.63 -4.48 -10.94
CA LEU A 231 16.64 -5.90 -11.30
C LEU A 231 16.34 -6.10 -12.80
N PHE A 232 15.38 -5.37 -13.35
CA PHE A 232 15.12 -5.34 -14.80
C PHE A 232 16.28 -4.72 -15.59
N LYS A 233 17.02 -3.74 -15.03
CA LYS A 233 18.21 -3.15 -15.68
C LYS A 233 19.45 -4.02 -15.59
N SER A 234 19.50 -5.01 -14.70
CA SER A 234 20.65 -5.93 -14.56
C SER A 234 20.42 -7.26 -15.29
N ASP A 235 19.31 -7.95 -15.07
CA ASP A 235 19.03 -9.27 -15.63
C ASP A 235 18.62 -9.23 -17.12
N ARG A 236 19.24 -10.07 -17.96
CA ARG A 236 18.98 -10.13 -19.42
C ARG A 236 17.62 -10.77 -19.77
N ALA A 237 17.15 -11.75 -19.01
CA ALA A 237 15.84 -12.36 -19.22
C ALA A 237 14.74 -11.37 -18.84
N LEU A 238 14.86 -10.68 -17.70
CA LEU A 238 13.88 -9.70 -17.26
C LEU A 238 13.75 -8.51 -18.23
N LYS A 239 14.82 -8.09 -18.92
CA LYS A 239 14.74 -7.09 -20.02
C LYS A 239 13.81 -7.47 -21.17
N SER A 240 13.53 -8.75 -21.36
CA SER A 240 12.59 -9.24 -22.38
C SER A 240 11.18 -9.47 -21.86
N LEU A 241 10.95 -9.34 -20.54
CA LEU A 241 9.65 -9.51 -19.92
C LEU A 241 8.78 -8.27 -20.13
N ARG A 242 7.82 -8.36 -21.04
CA ARG A 242 6.75 -7.35 -21.17
C ARG A 242 6.01 -7.25 -19.84
N HIS A 243 5.90 -6.05 -19.31
CA HIS A 243 5.21 -5.78 -18.06
C HIS A 243 4.34 -4.53 -18.14
N THR A 244 3.54 -4.30 -17.10
CA THR A 244 2.86 -3.04 -16.78
C THR A 244 2.82 -2.88 -15.26
N VAL A 245 2.60 -1.65 -14.77
CA VAL A 245 2.52 -1.32 -13.34
C VAL A 245 1.16 -0.68 -13.05
N ILE A 246 0.53 -1.06 -11.95
CA ILE A 246 -0.63 -0.39 -11.36
C ILE A 246 -0.09 0.40 -10.15
N PRO A 247 0.28 1.70 -10.28
CA PRO A 247 1.09 2.38 -9.27
C PRO A 247 0.32 2.77 -8.00
N SER A 248 -0.95 3.16 -8.17
CA SER A 248 -1.95 3.44 -7.14
C SER A 248 -3.33 3.04 -7.66
N TRP A 249 -4.27 2.77 -6.74
CA TRP A 249 -5.60 2.25 -7.07
C TRP A 249 -6.67 2.55 -5.99
N TYR A 250 -6.38 3.42 -5.01
CA TYR A 250 -7.28 3.89 -3.95
C TYR A 250 -8.67 4.37 -4.43
N GLN A 251 -8.74 4.91 -5.65
CA GLN A 251 -9.97 5.42 -6.26
C GLN A 251 -10.89 4.33 -6.85
N ARG A 252 -10.50 3.06 -6.82
CA ARG A 252 -11.29 1.97 -7.43
C ARG A 252 -12.59 1.71 -6.67
N ARG A 253 -13.67 1.54 -7.42
CA ARG A 253 -15.04 1.43 -6.87
C ARG A 253 -15.24 0.20 -5.98
N GLY A 254 -14.62 -0.94 -6.28
CA GLY A 254 -14.78 -2.15 -5.49
C GLY A 254 -14.09 -2.06 -4.14
N TYR A 255 -12.84 -1.56 -4.11
CA TYR A 255 -12.12 -1.20 -2.88
C TYR A 255 -12.88 -0.18 -2.03
N VAL A 256 -13.32 0.95 -2.63
CA VAL A 256 -14.09 1.99 -1.93
C VAL A 256 -15.40 1.42 -1.36
N SER A 257 -16.11 0.56 -2.11
CA SER A 257 -17.29 -0.17 -1.61
C SER A 257 -16.93 -1.08 -0.43
N ALA A 258 -15.90 -1.91 -0.57
CA ALA A 258 -15.54 -2.90 0.44
C ALA A 258 -15.09 -2.25 1.76
N MET A 259 -14.34 -1.14 1.70
CA MET A 259 -14.03 -0.34 2.89
C MET A 259 -15.30 0.25 3.52
N ALA A 260 -16.21 0.79 2.71
CA ALA A 260 -17.49 1.31 3.19
C ALA A 260 -18.45 0.20 3.69
N ASP A 261 -18.30 -1.05 3.25
CA ASP A 261 -19.05 -2.21 3.75
C ASP A 261 -18.61 -2.53 5.19
N LEU A 262 -17.30 -2.65 5.41
CA LEU A 262 -16.72 -2.93 6.73
C LEU A 262 -16.94 -1.77 7.72
N ILE A 263 -16.80 -0.51 7.28
CA ILE A 263 -17.13 0.67 8.11
C ILE A 263 -18.60 0.62 8.56
N VAL A 264 -19.53 0.31 7.65
CA VAL A 264 -20.97 0.24 7.97
C VAL A 264 -21.31 -0.97 8.84
N GLU A 265 -20.58 -2.08 8.72
CA GLU A 265 -20.73 -3.24 9.62
C GLU A 265 -20.29 -2.91 11.05
N GLU A 266 -19.11 -2.30 11.24
CA GLU A 266 -18.65 -1.89 12.57
C GLU A 266 -19.49 -0.78 13.19
N LEU A 267 -19.89 0.24 12.41
CA LEU A 267 -20.76 1.33 12.87
C LEU A 267 -22.04 0.80 13.52
N ARG A 268 -22.65 -0.26 12.96
CA ARG A 268 -23.87 -0.88 13.48
C ARG A 268 -23.72 -1.58 14.84
N LYS A 269 -22.49 -1.79 15.32
CA LYS A 269 -22.21 -2.38 16.64
C LYS A 269 -22.27 -1.34 17.77
N PHE A 270 -22.21 -0.04 17.43
CA PHE A 270 -22.37 1.06 18.39
C PHE A 270 -23.84 1.29 18.73
N ARG A 271 -24.13 1.63 19.99
CA ARG A 271 -25.51 1.90 20.46
C ARG A 271 -26.08 3.21 19.96
N ASP A 272 -25.22 4.20 19.73
CA ASP A 272 -25.56 5.55 19.28
C ASP A 272 -24.72 5.86 18.04
N VAL A 273 -25.08 5.24 16.92
CA VAL A 273 -24.32 5.30 15.66
C VAL A 273 -24.09 6.75 15.17
N PRO A 274 -25.04 7.70 15.27
CA PRO A 274 -24.82 9.07 14.82
C PRO A 274 -23.75 9.87 15.58
N SER A 275 -23.35 9.46 16.79
CA SER A 275 -22.30 10.14 17.58
C SER A 275 -20.90 9.50 17.47
N VAL A 276 -20.74 8.49 16.61
CA VAL A 276 -19.44 7.87 16.34
C VAL A 276 -18.61 8.75 15.40
N GLU A 277 -17.43 9.14 15.84
CA GLU A 277 -16.39 9.74 14.98
C GLU A 277 -15.71 8.62 14.17
N LEU A 278 -15.68 8.74 12.84
CA LEU A 278 -14.89 7.87 11.98
C LEU A 278 -13.44 8.37 11.92
N PHE A 279 -12.52 7.61 12.50
CA PHE A 279 -11.13 8.02 12.65
C PHE A 279 -10.23 7.25 11.68
N PHE A 280 -9.90 7.87 10.54
CA PHE A 280 -9.02 7.29 9.55
C PHE A 280 -7.57 7.45 10.03
N SER A 281 -6.92 6.33 10.37
CA SER A 281 -5.51 6.30 10.76
C SER A 281 -4.68 5.80 9.58
N ALA A 282 -3.80 6.68 9.09
CA ALA A 282 -2.93 6.45 7.94
C ALA A 282 -1.47 6.42 8.39
N HIS A 283 -0.64 5.54 7.83
CA HIS A 283 0.80 5.56 8.13
C HIS A 283 1.38 6.94 7.77
N GLY A 284 2.15 7.55 8.67
CA GLY A 284 2.75 8.86 8.43
C GLY A 284 3.87 8.80 7.40
N VAL A 285 4.19 9.95 6.79
CA VAL A 285 5.41 10.11 5.96
C VAL A 285 6.18 11.35 6.42
N PRO A 286 7.51 11.40 6.21
CA PRO A 286 8.28 12.63 6.40
C PRO A 286 7.70 13.75 5.53
N LYS A 287 7.49 14.93 6.12
CA LYS A 287 6.83 16.08 5.45
C LYS A 287 7.55 16.51 4.17
N SER A 288 8.89 16.40 4.15
CA SER A 288 9.72 16.68 2.98
C SER A 288 9.47 15.74 1.80
N TYR A 289 8.90 14.55 2.00
CA TYR A 289 8.54 13.68 0.86
C TYR A 289 7.39 14.30 0.06
N VAL A 290 6.38 14.83 0.76
CA VAL A 290 5.26 15.54 0.13
C VAL A 290 5.71 16.91 -0.40
N GLU A 291 6.36 17.74 0.43
CA GLU A 291 6.64 19.15 0.09
C GLU A 291 7.88 19.37 -0.80
N GLU A 292 8.94 18.56 -0.66
CA GLU A 292 10.20 18.74 -1.41
C GLU A 292 10.35 17.73 -2.56
N ALA A 293 9.88 16.48 -2.37
CA ALA A 293 10.00 15.41 -3.36
C ALA A 293 8.73 15.17 -4.20
N GLY A 294 7.61 15.82 -3.87
CA GLY A 294 6.36 15.72 -4.63
C GLY A 294 5.63 14.38 -4.49
N ASP A 295 5.70 13.74 -3.32
CA ASP A 295 4.99 12.49 -3.03
C ASP A 295 3.46 12.70 -3.04
N PRO A 296 2.69 12.06 -3.95
CA PRO A 296 1.25 12.23 -4.07
C PRO A 296 0.46 11.61 -2.91
N TYR A 297 1.10 10.82 -2.03
CA TYR A 297 0.45 10.07 -0.95
C TYR A 297 -0.59 10.88 -0.14
N LYS A 298 -0.29 12.16 0.17
CA LYS A 298 -1.22 13.04 0.87
C LYS A 298 -2.51 13.30 0.07
N GLU A 299 -2.37 13.67 -1.21
CA GLU A 299 -3.51 13.99 -2.07
C GLU A 299 -4.35 12.73 -2.35
N GLU A 300 -3.70 11.58 -2.61
CA GLU A 300 -4.38 10.30 -2.81
C GLU A 300 -5.08 9.81 -1.51
N MET A 301 -4.50 10.03 -0.33
CA MET A 301 -5.11 9.67 0.95
C MET A 301 -6.34 10.52 1.26
N GLU A 302 -6.26 11.84 1.09
CA GLU A 302 -7.38 12.76 1.32
C GLU A 302 -8.54 12.50 0.35
N GLU A 303 -8.26 12.21 -0.93
CA GLU A 303 -9.26 11.81 -1.92
C GLU A 303 -9.85 10.41 -1.61
N CYS A 304 -9.03 9.45 -1.18
CA CYS A 304 -9.48 8.12 -0.76
C CYS A 304 -10.52 8.20 0.38
N VAL A 305 -10.20 8.95 1.44
CA VAL A 305 -11.12 9.20 2.56
C VAL A 305 -12.39 9.91 2.08
N ARG A 306 -12.28 10.90 1.18
CA ARG A 306 -13.43 11.60 0.61
C ARG A 306 -14.36 10.67 -0.18
N LEU A 307 -13.80 9.74 -0.97
CA LEU A 307 -14.55 8.76 -1.75
C LEU A 307 -15.26 7.74 -0.84
N ILE A 308 -14.57 7.20 0.16
CA ILE A 308 -15.15 6.26 1.14
C ILE A 308 -16.25 6.95 1.96
N MET A 309 -16.04 8.19 2.43
CA MET A 309 -17.07 8.94 3.15
C MET A 309 -18.30 9.27 2.27
N ALA A 310 -18.12 9.49 0.97
CA ALA A 310 -19.25 9.65 0.03
C ALA A 310 -20.03 8.34 -0.15
N GLU A 311 -19.37 7.19 -0.14
CA GLU A 311 -19.97 5.86 -0.24
C GLU A 311 -20.70 5.46 1.06
N VAL A 312 -20.08 5.66 2.24
CA VAL A 312 -20.70 5.52 3.57
C VAL A 312 -21.96 6.40 3.70
N LYS A 313 -21.91 7.64 3.18
CA LYS A 313 -23.07 8.54 3.15
C LYS A 313 -24.20 8.06 2.25
N GLN A 314 -23.91 7.49 1.08
CA GLN A 314 -24.94 6.90 0.21
C GLN A 314 -25.68 5.73 0.89
N ARG A 315 -25.03 5.05 1.85
CA ARG A 315 -25.60 3.95 2.64
C ARG A 315 -26.43 4.42 3.85
N GLY A 316 -26.58 5.74 4.02
CA GLY A 316 -27.40 6.35 5.07
C GLY A 316 -26.64 6.80 6.33
N PHE A 317 -25.30 6.70 6.35
CA PHE A 317 -24.48 7.02 7.53
C PHE A 317 -23.79 8.38 7.34
N ALA A 318 -24.22 9.37 8.11
CA ALA A 318 -23.78 10.77 7.98
C ALA A 318 -22.79 11.21 9.09
N ASN A 319 -21.94 10.28 9.51
CA ASN A 319 -20.96 10.46 10.58
C ASN A 319 -19.91 11.55 10.28
N THR A 320 -19.43 12.21 11.32
CA THR A 320 -18.22 13.04 11.25
C THR A 320 -16.98 12.15 11.13
N HIS A 321 -15.90 12.72 10.58
CA HIS A 321 -14.65 12.00 10.40
C HIS A 321 -13.43 12.89 10.60
N THR A 322 -12.34 12.25 11.01
CA THR A 322 -11.00 12.83 11.16
C THR A 322 -10.00 11.91 10.46
N LEU A 323 -9.06 12.48 9.70
CA LEU A 323 -7.90 11.78 9.13
C LEU A 323 -6.66 12.22 9.90
N ALA A 324 -5.88 11.25 10.38
CA ALA A 324 -4.63 11.49 11.12
C ALA A 324 -3.54 10.49 10.74
N TYR A 325 -2.30 10.83 11.06
CA TYR A 325 -1.10 10.12 10.65
C TYR A 325 -0.35 9.49 11.84
N GLN A 326 -0.07 8.20 11.74
CA GLN A 326 0.47 7.35 12.81
C GLN A 326 1.97 6.99 12.63
N SER A 327 2.52 6.17 13.54
CA SER A 327 3.85 5.55 13.45
C SER A 327 5.05 6.50 13.23
N ARG A 328 4.99 7.75 13.72
CA ARG A 328 6.04 8.77 13.52
C ARG A 328 7.42 8.38 14.07
N VAL A 329 8.48 8.53 13.25
CA VAL A 329 9.85 8.08 13.58
C VAL A 329 10.91 9.18 13.44
N GLY A 330 11.69 9.38 14.50
CA GLY A 330 12.89 10.23 14.50
C GLY A 330 12.60 11.73 14.67
N PRO A 331 13.62 12.60 14.50
CA PRO A 331 13.52 14.03 14.78
C PRO A 331 13.06 14.91 13.61
N ALA A 332 12.71 14.31 12.47
CA ALA A 332 12.18 15.04 11.31
C ALA A 332 10.73 15.52 11.57
N GLU A 333 10.24 16.50 10.81
CA GLU A 333 8.80 16.79 10.78
C GLU A 333 8.09 15.76 9.88
N TRP A 334 6.99 15.21 10.40
CA TRP A 334 6.13 14.25 9.71
C TRP A 334 4.82 14.91 9.30
N LEU A 335 4.08 14.26 8.39
CA LEU A 335 2.76 14.70 7.95
C LEU A 335 1.77 14.75 9.13
N LYS A 336 0.87 15.75 9.11
CA LYS A 336 -0.04 16.13 10.20
C LYS A 336 -1.50 16.10 9.75
N PRO A 337 -2.48 15.96 10.67
CA PRO A 337 -2.32 15.89 12.12
C PRO A 337 -1.82 14.52 12.59
N TYR A 338 -1.20 14.44 13.77
CA TYR A 338 -0.69 13.17 14.31
C TYR A 338 -1.79 12.41 15.05
N THR A 339 -1.83 11.08 14.93
CA THR A 339 -2.89 10.24 15.52
C THR A 339 -3.00 10.41 17.05
N ASP A 340 -1.87 10.37 17.76
CA ASP A 340 -1.87 10.48 19.22
C ASP A 340 -2.24 11.87 19.75
N GLU A 341 -2.04 12.92 18.96
CA GLU A 341 -2.49 14.29 19.31
C GLU A 341 -3.99 14.45 18.96
N SER A 342 -4.42 13.93 17.82
CA SER A 342 -5.81 13.98 17.35
C SER A 342 -6.79 13.26 18.28
N ILE A 343 -6.42 12.09 18.81
CA ILE A 343 -7.25 11.34 19.77
C ILE A 343 -7.48 12.15 21.06
N LYS A 344 -6.43 12.83 21.55
CA LYS A 344 -6.51 13.70 22.74
C LYS A 344 -7.42 14.90 22.48
N GLU A 345 -7.30 15.55 21.31
CA GLU A 345 -8.17 16.66 20.92
C GLU A 345 -9.64 16.25 20.76
N LEU A 346 -9.92 15.07 20.19
CA LEU A 346 -11.28 14.52 20.09
C LEU A 346 -11.87 14.22 21.48
N GLY A 347 -11.08 13.64 22.39
CA GLY A 347 -11.46 13.44 23.79
C GLY A 347 -11.82 14.75 24.51
N GLN A 348 -10.98 15.78 24.35
CA GLN A 348 -11.19 17.14 24.89
C GLN A 348 -12.41 17.84 24.28
N ARG A 349 -12.66 17.67 22.97
CA ARG A 349 -13.90 18.08 22.27
C ARG A 349 -15.16 17.36 22.77
N GLY A 350 -15.01 16.35 23.64
CA GLY A 350 -16.11 15.62 24.25
C GLY A 350 -16.58 14.40 23.46
N VAL A 351 -15.86 13.95 22.41
CA VAL A 351 -16.20 12.72 21.68
C VAL A 351 -16.20 11.53 22.63
N LYS A 352 -17.21 10.66 22.55
CA LYS A 352 -17.35 9.48 23.43
C LYS A 352 -17.35 8.15 22.69
N SER A 353 -17.51 8.17 21.36
CA SER A 353 -17.54 7.02 20.49
C SER A 353 -16.62 7.26 19.30
N LEU A 354 -15.68 6.35 19.05
CA LEU A 354 -14.71 6.46 17.96
C LEU A 354 -14.54 5.08 17.30
N LEU A 355 -14.61 5.04 15.98
CA LEU A 355 -14.35 3.86 15.16
C LEU A 355 -13.10 4.11 14.30
N ALA A 356 -12.01 3.43 14.63
CA ALA A 356 -10.73 3.53 13.93
C ALA A 356 -10.78 2.78 12.59
N VAL A 357 -10.27 3.41 11.53
CA VAL A 357 -10.23 2.86 10.17
C VAL A 357 -8.78 2.84 9.69
N PRO A 358 -8.12 1.66 9.65
CA PRO A 358 -6.77 1.55 9.10
C PRO A 358 -6.82 1.67 7.57
N ILE A 359 -6.42 2.82 7.03
CA ILE A 359 -6.71 3.18 5.62
C ILE A 359 -5.53 3.00 4.66
N SER A 360 -4.29 2.98 5.16
CA SER A 360 -3.08 2.77 4.34
C SER A 360 -2.80 1.31 3.96
N PHE A 361 -3.56 0.36 4.51
CA PHE A 361 -3.20 -1.06 4.50
C PHE A 361 -4.38 -1.97 4.16
N VAL A 362 -4.09 -3.05 3.42
CA VAL A 362 -5.10 -4.02 2.97
C VAL A 362 -5.14 -5.31 3.80
N SER A 363 -4.22 -5.48 4.74
CA SER A 363 -4.00 -6.72 5.51
C SER A 363 -3.66 -6.41 6.96
N GLU A 364 -4.09 -7.27 7.89
CA GLU A 364 -3.71 -7.14 9.31
C GLU A 364 -2.19 -7.31 9.50
N HIS A 365 -1.62 -6.51 10.39
CA HIS A 365 -0.19 -6.48 10.74
C HIS A 365 0.00 -5.71 12.06
N ILE A 366 1.25 -5.42 12.47
CA ILE A 366 1.52 -4.81 13.78
C ILE A 366 0.83 -3.45 14.00
N GLU A 367 0.76 -2.58 12.98
CA GLU A 367 0.14 -1.26 13.16
C GLU A 367 -1.39 -1.32 13.28
N THR A 368 -2.04 -2.45 12.94
CA THR A 368 -3.49 -2.64 13.18
C THR A 368 -3.77 -3.40 14.47
N LEU A 369 -3.01 -4.46 14.71
CA LEU A 369 -3.23 -5.40 15.83
C LEU A 369 -2.58 -4.98 17.15
N GLU A 370 -1.60 -4.06 17.13
CA GLU A 370 -0.95 -3.52 18.33
C GLU A 370 -1.10 -1.99 18.40
N GLU A 371 -0.62 -1.24 17.41
CA GLU A 371 -0.64 0.24 17.48
C GLU A 371 -2.07 0.80 17.56
N ILE A 372 -3.02 0.29 16.76
CA ILE A 372 -4.44 0.71 16.83
C ILE A 372 -5.23 -0.05 17.91
N ASP A 373 -5.20 -1.39 17.95
CA ASP A 373 -6.03 -2.16 18.90
C ASP A 373 -5.57 -2.08 20.37
N MET A 374 -4.32 -1.69 20.62
CA MET A 374 -3.74 -1.53 21.97
C MET A 374 -3.33 -0.07 22.25
N GLU A 375 -2.24 0.46 21.66
CA GLU A 375 -1.69 1.77 22.07
C GLU A 375 -2.70 2.92 21.90
N TYR A 376 -3.31 3.06 20.71
CA TYR A 376 -4.30 4.12 20.46
C TYR A 376 -5.64 3.88 21.12
N ARG A 377 -6.00 2.62 21.39
CA ARG A 377 -7.18 2.30 22.17
C ARG A 377 -7.03 2.74 23.63
N GLU A 378 -5.93 2.38 24.29
CA GLU A 378 -5.64 2.81 25.66
C GLU A 378 -5.61 4.34 25.75
N LEU A 379 -4.94 5.00 24.81
CA LEU A 379 -4.92 6.47 24.72
C LEU A 379 -6.31 7.09 24.52
N ALA A 380 -7.21 6.44 23.77
CA ALA A 380 -8.58 6.92 23.59
C ALA A 380 -9.39 6.75 24.88
N GLU A 381 -9.26 5.62 25.58
CA GLU A 381 -9.88 5.38 26.88
C GLU A 381 -9.39 6.39 27.95
N GLU A 382 -8.07 6.69 28.00
CA GLU A 382 -7.49 7.77 28.82
C GLU A 382 -8.00 9.17 28.43
N SER A 383 -8.14 9.44 27.13
CA SER A 383 -8.73 10.69 26.60
C SER A 383 -10.24 10.79 26.84
N GLY A 384 -10.85 9.79 27.49
CA GLY A 384 -12.25 9.78 27.89
C GLY A 384 -13.22 9.42 26.76
N ILE A 385 -12.74 8.81 25.68
CA ILE A 385 -13.55 8.14 24.65
C ILE A 385 -13.87 6.74 25.19
N ARG A 386 -15.15 6.35 25.27
CA ARG A 386 -15.58 5.16 26.04
C ARG A 386 -16.10 4.02 25.20
N ASN A 387 -16.52 4.31 23.96
CA ASN A 387 -16.91 3.29 22.99
C ASN A 387 -15.83 3.30 21.90
N TRP A 388 -14.99 2.26 21.89
CA TRP A 388 -13.99 2.04 20.86
C TRP A 388 -14.43 0.91 19.92
N GLY A 389 -14.05 1.02 18.66
CA GLY A 389 -14.09 -0.06 17.69
C GLY A 389 -13.02 0.16 16.62
N ARG A 390 -12.67 -0.90 15.89
CA ARG A 390 -11.76 -0.83 14.75
C ARG A 390 -12.36 -1.57 13.57
N VAL A 391 -12.25 -0.98 12.38
CA VAL A 391 -12.57 -1.64 11.11
C VAL A 391 -11.48 -2.67 10.80
N PRO A 392 -11.83 -3.94 10.54
CA PRO A 392 -10.84 -4.93 10.14
C PRO A 392 -10.21 -4.54 8.80
N ALA A 393 -8.95 -4.89 8.59
CA ALA A 393 -8.33 -4.79 7.28
C ALA A 393 -9.07 -5.67 6.27
N LEU A 394 -8.98 -5.34 4.98
CA LEU A 394 -9.71 -6.05 3.93
C LEU A 394 -9.35 -7.54 3.85
N ASN A 395 -8.09 -7.89 4.11
CA ASN A 395 -7.56 -9.25 4.05
C ASN A 395 -8.00 -9.93 2.74
N THR A 396 -8.75 -11.03 2.81
CA THR A 396 -9.28 -11.78 1.65
C THR A 396 -10.72 -11.43 1.27
N ASN A 397 -11.22 -10.25 1.64
CA ASN A 397 -12.58 -9.78 1.32
C ASN A 397 -12.90 -9.95 -0.18
N THR A 398 -13.99 -10.69 -0.47
CA THR A 398 -14.34 -11.12 -1.83
C THR A 398 -14.59 -9.97 -2.80
N ALA A 399 -15.15 -8.84 -2.34
CA ALA A 399 -15.39 -7.67 -3.20
C ALA A 399 -14.06 -6.99 -3.57
N PHE A 400 -13.15 -6.85 -2.59
CA PHE A 400 -11.80 -6.34 -2.79
C PHE A 400 -10.95 -7.23 -3.72
N ILE A 401 -10.91 -8.54 -3.48
CA ILE A 401 -10.17 -9.50 -4.33
C ILE A 401 -10.69 -9.48 -5.78
N ASN A 402 -12.01 -9.40 -5.97
CA ASN A 402 -12.59 -9.29 -7.31
C ASN A 402 -12.22 -7.98 -8.01
N ASP A 403 -12.12 -6.88 -7.27
CA ASP A 403 -11.72 -5.57 -7.81
C ASP A 403 -10.21 -5.50 -8.15
N LEU A 404 -9.34 -6.18 -7.38
CA LEU A 404 -7.95 -6.38 -7.78
C LEU A 404 -7.85 -7.25 -9.05
N ALA A 405 -8.69 -8.27 -9.18
CA ALA A 405 -8.75 -9.08 -10.38
C ALA A 405 -9.24 -8.27 -11.60
N ASP A 406 -10.22 -7.37 -11.42
CA ASP A 406 -10.63 -6.43 -12.46
C ASP A 406 -9.52 -5.42 -12.80
N ALA A 407 -8.79 -4.88 -11.81
CA ALA A 407 -7.63 -4.02 -12.04
C ALA A 407 -6.54 -4.69 -12.89
N VAL A 408 -6.24 -5.96 -12.62
CA VAL A 408 -5.31 -6.77 -13.43
C VAL A 408 -5.85 -6.99 -14.84
N MET A 409 -7.16 -7.28 -15.01
CA MET A 409 -7.80 -7.43 -16.32
C MET A 409 -7.78 -6.15 -17.14
N GLU A 410 -8.02 -5.00 -16.52
CA GLU A 410 -7.94 -3.67 -17.11
C GLU A 410 -6.50 -3.30 -17.51
N ALA A 411 -5.51 -3.67 -16.70
CA ALA A 411 -4.10 -3.38 -16.96
C ALA A 411 -3.48 -4.30 -18.03
N LEU A 412 -3.95 -5.55 -18.17
CA LEU A 412 -3.37 -6.56 -19.05
C LEU A 412 -3.17 -6.15 -20.52
N PRO A 413 -4.11 -5.44 -21.19
CA PRO A 413 -3.94 -4.94 -22.56
C PRO A 413 -2.73 -4.03 -22.76
N TYR A 414 -2.30 -3.32 -21.71
CA TYR A 414 -1.19 -2.34 -21.78
C TYR A 414 0.20 -2.97 -21.54
N VAL A 415 0.27 -4.28 -21.26
CA VAL A 415 1.53 -4.99 -20.98
C VAL A 415 2.45 -5.00 -22.21
N GLY A 416 3.54 -4.24 -22.12
CA GLY A 416 4.47 -3.99 -23.21
C GLY A 416 4.15 -2.77 -24.10
N CYS A 417 3.04 -2.05 -23.87
CA CYS A 417 2.74 -0.78 -24.54
C CYS A 417 3.45 0.42 -23.90
N LEU A 418 3.86 0.31 -22.62
CA LEU A 418 4.58 1.30 -21.83
C LEU A 418 6.06 0.92 -21.61
N ALA A 419 6.62 0.08 -22.49
CA ALA A 419 7.94 -0.51 -22.34
C ALA A 419 8.95 0.04 -23.37
N GLY A 420 9.17 1.35 -23.37
CA GLY A 420 10.35 1.94 -24.01
C GLY A 420 11.63 1.58 -23.25
N PRO A 421 12.83 1.56 -23.88
CA PRO A 421 14.09 1.20 -23.21
C PRO A 421 14.56 2.14 -22.10
N THR A 422 13.78 3.18 -21.77
CA THR A 422 14.14 4.30 -20.91
C THR A 422 13.09 4.63 -19.84
N ASP A 423 11.96 3.92 -19.82
CA ASP A 423 10.80 4.33 -19.03
C ASP A 423 10.97 3.90 -17.55
N SER A 424 10.88 4.89 -16.67
CA SER A 424 10.94 4.72 -15.21
C SER A 424 9.72 3.96 -14.69
N LEU A 425 9.91 2.97 -13.82
CA LEU A 425 8.80 2.27 -13.17
C LEU A 425 8.11 3.14 -12.11
N VAL A 426 8.83 4.15 -11.61
CA VAL A 426 8.25 5.23 -10.78
C VAL A 426 7.56 6.24 -11.70
N PRO A 427 6.26 6.57 -11.47
CA PRO A 427 5.59 7.64 -12.22
C PRO A 427 6.29 8.98 -12.02
N LEU A 428 6.89 9.53 -13.08
CA LEU A 428 7.47 10.88 -13.07
C LEU A 428 6.34 11.92 -13.22
N ALA A 429 5.65 12.15 -12.09
CA ALA A 429 4.36 12.82 -11.95
C ALA A 429 3.19 12.09 -12.64
N ILE A 430 2.13 11.81 -11.88
CA ILE A 430 0.89 11.22 -12.40
C ILE A 430 0.17 12.30 -13.25
N PRO A 431 -0.15 12.05 -14.53
CA PRO A 431 -0.93 12.99 -15.32
C PRO A 431 -2.32 13.19 -14.72
N ARG A 432 -2.74 14.46 -14.53
CA ARG A 432 -4.05 14.86 -13.97
C ARG A 432 -5.28 14.49 -14.83
N THR A 433 -5.14 13.56 -15.77
CA THR A 433 -6.14 13.16 -16.76
C THR A 433 -6.74 11.78 -16.51
N TRP A 434 -6.40 11.10 -15.42
CA TRP A 434 -7.08 9.88 -14.96
C TRP A 434 -8.35 10.16 -14.12
N THR A 435 -8.98 11.32 -14.34
CA THR A 435 -10.34 11.60 -13.88
C THR A 435 -11.34 10.84 -14.76
N VAL A 436 -12.03 9.86 -14.18
CA VAL A 436 -13.08 9.11 -14.90
C VAL A 436 -14.22 10.05 -15.28
N GLU A 437 -14.39 10.29 -16.59
CA GLU A 437 -15.51 11.10 -17.10
C GLU A 437 -16.83 10.35 -16.90
N THR A 438 -17.46 10.62 -15.76
CA THR A 438 -18.62 9.85 -15.27
C THR A 438 -19.88 10.26 -16.03
N ALA A 439 -20.10 9.65 -17.18
CA ALA A 439 -21.24 9.89 -18.06
C ALA A 439 -22.59 9.54 -17.38
N TYR A 440 -23.18 10.54 -16.71
CA TYR A 440 -24.48 10.45 -16.04
C TYR A 440 -25.63 10.40 -17.05
N VAL A 441 -25.85 9.23 -17.66
CA VAL A 441 -27.03 8.97 -18.51
C VAL A 441 -28.25 8.79 -17.61
N SER A 442 -29.07 9.83 -17.47
CA SER A 442 -30.27 9.80 -16.63
C SER A 442 -31.37 8.93 -17.26
N ALA A 443 -31.67 7.81 -16.62
CA ALA A 443 -32.74 6.88 -17.03
C ALA A 443 -34.15 7.41 -16.68
N SER A 444 -34.54 8.56 -17.25
CA SER A 444 -35.85 9.19 -17.07
C SER A 444 -36.77 9.01 -18.28
N GLY A 445 -36.73 7.82 -18.90
CA GLY A 445 -37.46 7.46 -20.11
C GLY A 445 -38.93 7.05 -19.89
N LEU A 446 -39.71 7.81 -19.10
CA LEU A 446 -41.15 7.58 -18.92
C LEU A 446 -41.96 8.85 -19.22
N GLY A 447 -42.28 9.03 -20.50
CA GLY A 447 -43.10 10.15 -20.98
C GLY A 447 -44.59 9.96 -20.71
N LEU A 448 -45.09 10.48 -19.59
CA LEU A 448 -46.50 10.78 -19.37
C LEU A 448 -46.64 12.16 -18.73
N SER A 449 -46.98 13.17 -19.53
CA SER A 449 -47.46 14.46 -19.04
C SER A 449 -48.60 14.94 -19.94
N LEU A 450 -49.76 15.17 -19.34
CA LEU A 450 -50.95 15.73 -19.95
C LEU A 450 -51.31 17.04 -19.23
N SER A 451 -52.17 17.84 -19.87
CA SER A 451 -52.75 19.07 -19.33
C SER A 451 -51.77 20.15 -18.88
N ASP A 452 -51.27 20.91 -19.86
CA ASP A 452 -50.99 22.33 -19.65
C ASP A 452 -52.33 23.11 -19.69
N ARG A 453 -52.63 23.93 -18.67
CA ARG A 453 -53.60 25.06 -18.63
C ARG A 453 -53.97 25.47 -17.20
N SER A 454 -53.44 26.61 -16.74
CA SER A 454 -54.28 27.80 -16.43
C SER A 454 -53.41 28.97 -15.97
N ALA A 455 -53.66 30.14 -16.53
CA ALA A 455 -53.13 31.41 -16.03
C ALA A 455 -54.25 32.19 -15.34
N ILE A 456 -53.94 32.85 -14.23
CA ILE A 456 -54.73 33.91 -13.58
C ILE A 456 -53.73 34.91 -12.96
N ALA A 457 -54.07 36.20 -12.97
CA ALA A 457 -53.16 37.26 -12.53
C ALA A 457 -53.89 38.34 -11.72
N THR A 458 -53.31 38.75 -10.58
CA THR A 458 -53.53 40.02 -9.87
C THR A 458 -52.40 40.23 -8.84
N ARG A 459 -51.96 41.42 -8.38
CA ARG A 459 -51.86 42.82 -8.86
C ARG A 459 -51.93 43.77 -7.63
N SER A 460 -50.80 44.06 -7.00
CA SER A 460 -50.59 45.20 -6.05
C SER A 460 -49.15 45.20 -5.51
N GLY A 461 -48.41 46.31 -5.36
CA GLY A 461 -48.64 47.69 -5.81
C GLY A 461 -47.92 48.74 -4.92
N VAL A 462 -47.18 49.69 -5.51
CA VAL A 462 -46.47 50.84 -4.86
C VAL A 462 -45.28 50.42 -3.96
N GLY A 463 -44.13 51.10 -3.87
CA GLY A 463 -43.61 52.36 -4.46
C GLY A 463 -43.07 53.30 -3.36
N SER A 464 -41.97 54.06 -3.48
CA SER A 464 -40.96 54.29 -4.55
C SER A 464 -39.56 54.46 -3.89
N GLY A 465 -38.46 55.01 -4.43
CA GLY A 465 -38.17 55.78 -5.67
C GLY A 465 -36.80 56.49 -5.59
N SER A 466 -36.35 57.15 -6.68
CA SER A 466 -35.06 57.91 -6.82
C SER A 466 -33.79 57.02 -6.78
N SER A 467 -32.69 57.18 -7.54
CA SER A 467 -32.25 57.95 -8.74
C SER A 467 -30.87 57.38 -9.18
N ARG A 468 -30.30 57.51 -10.39
CA ARG A 468 -30.71 58.18 -11.65
C ARG A 468 -29.97 57.59 -12.89
N GLU A 469 -30.08 58.30 -14.03
CA GLU A 469 -29.29 58.34 -15.29
C GLU A 469 -27.78 57.99 -15.22
N SER A 470 -27.08 57.57 -16.29
CA SER A 470 -27.39 57.31 -17.73
C SER A 470 -26.59 56.08 -18.23
N GLY A 471 -26.90 55.34 -19.32
CA GLY A 471 -27.11 55.76 -20.71
C GLY A 471 -25.76 56.07 -21.40
N SER A 472 -25.41 55.61 -22.62
CA SER A 472 -26.10 54.80 -23.67
C SER A 472 -25.15 54.62 -24.89
N SER A 473 -25.23 53.66 -25.84
CA SER A 473 -25.90 52.35 -26.01
C SER A 473 -25.65 51.83 -27.45
N ILE A 474 -25.86 50.52 -27.77
CA ILE A 474 -26.03 49.93 -29.15
C ILE A 474 -24.73 49.89 -30.00
N SER A 475 -24.41 48.96 -30.94
CA SER A 475 -25.00 47.70 -31.51
C SER A 475 -24.09 46.48 -31.19
N ARG A 476 -24.34 45.19 -31.47
CA ARG A 476 -25.09 44.41 -32.50
C ARG A 476 -24.48 44.33 -33.92
N GLU A 477 -23.62 43.34 -34.14
CA GLU A 477 -23.37 42.45 -35.30
C GLU A 477 -22.00 41.74 -35.00
N GLY A 478 -21.64 40.52 -35.42
CA GLY A 478 -22.37 39.51 -36.19
C GLY A 478 -21.57 38.93 -37.37
N ASP A 479 -20.59 38.04 -37.16
CA ASP A 479 -20.25 36.99 -38.16
C ASP A 479 -19.49 35.77 -37.59
N ARG A 480 -19.25 34.76 -38.44
CA ARG A 480 -18.84 33.38 -38.17
C ARG A 480 -17.32 33.15 -37.99
N GLY A 481 -17.00 32.26 -37.05
CA GLY A 481 -16.18 31.06 -37.29
C GLY A 481 -14.69 31.20 -37.65
N ARG A 482 -13.83 30.91 -36.66
CA ARG A 482 -12.48 30.32 -36.83
C ARG A 482 -12.15 29.41 -35.66
N GLU A 483 -11.40 28.35 -35.92
CA GLU A 483 -10.81 27.49 -34.88
C GLU A 483 -9.69 28.24 -34.13
N PRO A 484 -9.55 28.08 -32.80
CA PRO A 484 -8.38 28.54 -32.08
C PRO A 484 -7.24 27.51 -32.20
N ALA A 485 -6.13 27.92 -32.80
CA ALA A 485 -4.93 27.08 -32.90
C ALA A 485 -4.25 26.87 -31.53
N LEU A 486 -3.61 25.71 -31.37
CA LEU A 486 -2.86 25.33 -30.17
C LEU A 486 -1.49 26.02 -30.07
N VAL A 487 -0.99 26.13 -28.83
CA VAL A 487 0.39 26.49 -28.40
C VAL A 487 0.85 27.95 -28.62
N ALA A 488 1.01 28.72 -27.52
CA ALA A 488 2.15 29.65 -27.26
C ALA A 488 2.11 30.38 -25.88
N GLY A 489 1.67 29.72 -24.78
CA GLY A 489 1.49 30.39 -23.46
C GLY A 489 2.65 30.22 -22.46
N GLY A 490 2.89 28.98 -22.00
CA GLY A 490 3.43 28.66 -20.67
C GLY A 490 4.91 28.95 -20.35
N ARG A 491 5.60 29.87 -21.03
CA ARG A 491 6.96 30.30 -20.62
C ARG A 491 7.02 31.61 -19.83
N ARG A 492 6.11 32.56 -20.10
CA ARG A 492 6.21 33.92 -19.52
C ARG A 492 5.77 34.00 -18.04
N ASP A 493 4.82 33.19 -17.62
CA ASP A 493 4.37 33.19 -16.22
C ASP A 493 5.42 32.58 -15.26
N LEU A 494 6.17 31.57 -15.73
CA LEU A 494 7.19 30.90 -14.92
C LEU A 494 8.38 31.82 -14.62
N GLU A 495 8.86 32.59 -15.61
CA GLU A 495 9.93 33.57 -15.38
C GLU A 495 9.49 34.69 -14.41
N MET A 496 8.23 35.11 -14.47
CA MET A 496 7.66 36.06 -13.50
C MET A 496 7.59 35.49 -12.07
N LEU A 497 7.15 34.23 -11.91
CA LEU A 497 7.08 33.57 -10.60
C LEU A 497 8.47 33.36 -9.99
N LEU A 498 9.46 32.97 -10.80
CA LEU A 498 10.85 32.83 -10.35
C LEU A 498 11.46 34.18 -9.95
N GLN A 499 11.21 35.25 -10.72
CA GLN A 499 11.66 36.60 -10.35
C GLN A 499 10.98 37.17 -9.10
N ALA A 500 9.74 36.78 -8.81
CA ALA A 500 9.09 37.12 -7.54
C ALA A 500 9.77 36.39 -6.37
N TYR A 501 9.97 35.07 -6.49
CA TYR A 501 10.59 34.22 -5.47
C TYR A 501 12.03 34.65 -5.11
N ASP A 502 12.88 34.93 -6.11
CA ASP A 502 14.26 35.38 -5.87
C ASP A 502 14.35 36.79 -5.25
N ARG A 503 13.30 37.61 -5.39
CA ARG A 503 13.26 38.98 -4.85
C ARG A 503 13.03 38.99 -3.33
N GLU A 504 12.29 38.03 -2.80
CA GLU A 504 11.95 37.93 -1.38
C GLU A 504 13.05 37.24 -0.54
N ARG A 505 13.91 36.44 -1.19
CA ARG A 505 14.88 35.56 -0.49
C ARG A 505 16.10 36.27 0.16
N ARG A 506 16.21 37.61 0.07
CA ARG A 506 17.42 38.39 0.44
C ARG A 506 17.49 38.87 1.91
N THR A 507 17.08 38.07 2.89
CA THR A 507 17.30 38.39 4.32
C THR A 507 17.75 37.20 5.19
N LEU A 508 18.40 36.19 4.60
CA LEU A 508 19.10 35.14 5.36
C LEU A 508 20.62 35.25 5.16
N PRO A 509 21.45 35.17 6.23
CA PRO A 509 22.90 35.13 6.09
C PRO A 509 23.34 33.84 5.39
N SER A 510 24.41 33.91 4.60
CA SER A 510 24.99 32.72 3.95
C SER A 510 25.32 31.64 4.98
N PRO A 511 25.05 30.35 4.70
CA PRO A 511 25.55 29.28 5.55
C PRO A 511 27.08 29.35 5.65
N VAL A 512 27.60 29.14 6.85
CA VAL A 512 29.03 29.24 7.13
C VAL A 512 29.73 27.95 6.72
N VAL A 513 30.28 27.95 5.51
CA VAL A 513 30.80 26.74 4.85
C VAL A 513 32.18 26.30 5.37
N MET A 514 32.99 27.26 5.86
CA MET A 514 34.37 27.04 6.27
C MET A 514 34.59 27.47 7.73
N TRP A 515 35.47 26.75 8.43
CA TRP A 515 35.94 27.11 9.77
C TRP A 515 36.96 28.25 9.69
N GLU A 516 36.88 29.20 10.63
CA GLU A 516 37.76 30.37 10.70
C GLU A 516 38.42 30.47 12.08
N TRP A 517 39.72 30.76 12.13
CA TRP A 517 40.46 31.01 13.37
C TRP A 517 40.05 32.35 13.99
N GLY A 518 39.41 32.32 15.16
CA GLY A 518 39.13 33.53 15.96
C GLY A 518 37.84 33.45 16.77
N TRP A 519 37.46 34.57 17.37
CA TRP A 519 36.18 34.74 18.07
C TRP A 519 35.08 35.10 17.05
N THR A 520 34.76 34.18 16.15
CA THR A 520 33.73 34.37 15.11
C THR A 520 32.56 33.40 15.28
N LYS A 521 31.39 33.75 14.75
CA LYS A 521 30.23 32.82 14.71
C LYS A 521 30.52 31.53 13.92
N SER A 522 31.52 31.53 13.03
CA SER A 522 32.03 30.31 12.42
C SER A 522 32.65 29.39 13.46
N ALA A 523 33.64 29.90 14.20
CA ALA A 523 34.29 29.16 15.27
C ALA A 523 33.29 28.65 16.31
N GLU A 524 32.36 29.49 16.79
CA GLU A 524 31.32 29.07 17.74
C GLU A 524 30.46 27.91 17.21
N THR A 525 29.94 28.02 15.98
CA THR A 525 29.06 27.01 15.37
C THR A 525 29.78 25.68 15.15
N TRP A 526 31.02 25.73 14.67
CA TRP A 526 31.84 24.54 14.44
C TRP A 526 32.38 23.92 15.73
N ASN A 527 32.81 24.72 16.70
CA ASN A 527 33.26 24.23 18.00
C ASN A 527 32.11 23.55 18.75
N GLY A 528 30.88 24.09 18.66
CA GLY A 528 29.67 23.43 19.18
C GLY A 528 29.37 22.09 18.48
N ARG A 529 29.56 22.00 17.15
CA ARG A 529 29.42 20.74 16.40
C ARG A 529 30.51 19.72 16.76
N ILE A 530 31.75 20.16 16.91
CA ILE A 530 32.88 19.31 17.33
C ILE A 530 32.67 18.81 18.77
N ALA A 531 32.18 19.66 19.68
CA ALA A 531 31.82 19.27 21.05
C ALA A 531 30.68 18.25 21.08
N MET A 532 29.62 18.45 20.27
CA MET A 532 28.54 17.46 20.09
C MET A 532 29.08 16.11 19.59
N ILE A 533 29.95 16.11 18.58
CA ILE A 533 30.56 14.88 18.05
C ILE A 533 31.45 14.20 19.11
N ALA A 534 32.24 14.97 19.86
CA ALA A 534 33.08 14.46 20.95
C ALA A 534 32.22 13.84 22.08
N ILE A 535 31.12 14.49 22.48
CA ILE A 535 30.17 13.96 23.47
C ILE A 535 29.53 12.65 22.97
N ILE A 536 29.10 12.59 21.70
CA ILE A 536 28.53 11.37 21.10
C ILE A 536 29.56 10.23 21.07
N ILE A 537 30.83 10.51 20.74
CA ILE A 537 31.92 9.53 20.77
C ILE A 537 32.20 9.06 22.21
N ILE A 538 32.24 9.96 23.19
CA ILE A 538 32.44 9.61 24.60
C ILE A 538 31.30 8.75 25.11
N LEU A 539 30.03 9.11 24.85
CA LEU A 539 28.87 8.31 25.24
C LEU A 539 28.85 6.93 24.57
N ALA A 540 29.29 6.83 23.31
CA ALA A 540 29.44 5.55 22.62
C ALA A 540 30.55 4.68 23.25
N LEU A 541 31.66 5.30 23.69
CA LEU A 541 32.75 4.61 24.40
C LEU A 541 32.35 4.20 25.83
N GLU A 542 31.60 5.03 26.57
CA GLU A 542 31.02 4.64 27.86
C GLU A 542 30.06 3.45 27.70
N ALA A 543 29.16 3.49 26.71
CA ALA A 543 28.22 2.41 26.42
C ALA A 543 28.90 1.11 25.97
N ALA A 544 30.01 1.19 25.24
CA ALA A 544 30.76 0.02 24.78
C ALA A 544 31.73 -0.56 25.83
N SER A 545 32.23 0.25 26.76
CA SER A 545 33.21 -0.18 27.78
C SER A 545 32.62 -0.46 29.16
N GLY A 546 31.41 0.04 29.45
CA GLY A 546 30.78 -0.04 30.77
C GLY A 546 31.43 0.85 31.85
N GLN A 547 32.45 1.63 31.51
CA GLN A 547 33.10 2.59 32.42
C GLN A 547 32.59 4.00 32.15
N SER A 548 32.20 4.74 33.20
CA SER A 548 31.75 6.13 33.02
C SER A 548 32.94 7.10 33.01
N ILE A 549 33.47 7.33 31.81
CA ILE A 549 34.49 8.32 31.49
C ILE A 549 34.06 9.71 31.97
N LEU A 550 32.79 10.10 31.78
CA LEU A 550 32.28 11.42 32.18
C LEU A 550 32.22 11.58 33.70
N LYS A 551 31.79 10.56 34.46
CA LYS A 551 31.87 10.62 35.94
C LYS A 551 33.31 10.76 36.42
N ASN A 552 34.24 10.04 35.82
CA ASN A 552 35.66 10.13 36.20
C ASN A 552 36.28 11.50 35.84
N LEU A 553 35.72 12.22 34.85
CA LEU A 553 36.15 13.57 34.48
C LEU A 553 35.55 14.65 35.39
N PHE A 554 34.29 14.50 35.83
CA PHE A 554 33.55 15.47 36.64
C PHE A 554 33.55 15.17 38.16
N LEU A 555 34.31 14.17 38.62
CA LEU A 555 34.54 13.85 40.03
C LEU A 555 36.04 13.88 40.39
N ALA A 556 36.83 14.64 39.62
CA ALA A 556 38.29 14.77 39.76
C ALA A 556 38.74 16.20 40.14
N GLU A 557 37.81 17.02 40.65
CA GLU A 557 38.06 18.30 41.37
C GLU A 557 37.71 18.13 42.86
#